data_AF-A0AAV0TGH4-F1
#
_entry.id   AF-A0AAV0TGH4-F1
#
_cell.length_a   1.000
_cell.length_b   1.000
_cell.length_c   1.000
_cell.angle_alpha   90.00
_cell.angle_beta   90.00
_cell.angle_gamma   90.00
#
_symmetry.space_group_name_H-M   'P 1'
#
loop_
_entity.id
_entity.type
_entity.pdbx_description
1 polymer ?
#
loop_
_entity_poly.entity_id
_entity_poly.type
_entity_poly.pdbx_seq_one_letter_code
_entity_poly.pdbx_strand_id
1 'polypeptide(L)'
;MTRGPNILVTGTPGTGKTSMCQQLAVKERGLHSGRDEEFDCFVLDEDKVCDEMEDLMAEGGKVVDFHTCDFFPERWFDLVVVLRVDNTTLFDRLLKRGYSDKKIAENVECEIMEVVLQEARESYAQEIVQELPSRTVEDMDSNIERVLMWVQHWITQQPES
;
A
#
# COMPACT_ATOMS: atom_id res chain seq x y z
N MET A 1 0.31 -20.50 -16.35
CA MET A 1 1.14 -19.53 -15.60
C MET A 1 0.49 -19.41 -14.24
N THR A 2 1.22 -19.69 -13.16
CA THR A 2 0.74 -19.45 -11.80
C THR A 2 0.52 -17.95 -11.62
N ARG A 3 -0.63 -17.58 -11.06
CA ARG A 3 -0.98 -16.20 -10.73
C ARG A 3 0.04 -15.65 -9.72
N GLY A 4 0.49 -14.41 -9.87
CA GLY A 4 1.31 -13.73 -8.86
C GLY A 4 0.48 -13.22 -7.68
N PRO A 5 1.09 -12.96 -6.51
CA PRO A 5 0.36 -12.42 -5.38
C PRO A 5 -0.05 -10.96 -5.64
N ASN A 6 -1.20 -10.58 -5.11
CA ASN A 6 -1.63 -9.19 -5.05
C ASN A 6 -1.24 -8.58 -3.72
N ILE A 7 -0.68 -7.38 -3.77
CA ILE A 7 -0.15 -6.68 -2.61
C ILE A 7 -0.80 -5.32 -2.51
N LEU A 8 -1.41 -5.01 -1.37
CA LEU A 8 -1.82 -3.67 -1.03
C LEU A 8 -0.69 -2.98 -0.26
N VAL A 9 -0.34 -1.76 -0.66
CA VAL A 9 0.50 -0.86 0.12
C VAL A 9 -0.35 0.33 0.54
N THR A 10 -0.63 0.41 1.85
CA THR A 10 -1.45 1.45 2.48
C THR A 10 -0.71 2.17 3.60
N GLY A 11 -1.34 3.18 4.18
CA GLY A 11 -0.82 4.05 5.21
C GLY A 11 -1.16 5.52 4.95
N THR A 12 -1.03 6.35 5.98
CA THR A 12 -1.32 7.78 5.94
C THR A 12 -0.60 8.49 4.78
N PRO A 13 -1.22 9.45 4.07
CA PRO A 13 -0.54 10.23 3.05
C PRO A 13 0.79 10.82 3.56
N GLY A 14 1.88 10.59 2.83
CA GLY A 14 3.24 11.01 3.24
C GLY A 14 4.12 9.91 3.85
N THR A 15 3.57 8.73 4.14
CA THR A 15 4.33 7.57 4.66
C THR A 15 5.33 6.99 3.67
N GLY A 16 5.07 7.07 2.36
CA GLY A 16 6.01 6.61 1.32
C GLY A 16 5.48 5.54 0.36
N LYS A 17 4.17 5.25 0.39
CA LYS A 17 3.51 4.21 -0.42
C LYS A 17 3.92 4.21 -1.89
N THR A 18 3.72 5.34 -2.58
CA THR A 18 4.07 5.50 -4.00
C THR A 18 5.55 5.23 -4.27
N SER A 19 6.44 5.72 -3.41
CA SER A 19 7.88 5.47 -3.57
C SER A 19 8.21 3.99 -3.41
N MET A 20 7.53 3.29 -2.50
CA MET A 20 7.67 1.84 -2.34
C MET A 20 7.17 1.09 -3.57
N CYS A 21 5.94 1.37 -4.03
CA CYS A 21 5.35 0.69 -5.19
C CYS A 21 6.17 0.89 -6.47
N GLN A 22 6.69 2.10 -6.69
CA GLN A 22 7.61 2.37 -7.81
C GLN A 22 8.88 1.53 -7.74
N GLN A 23 9.48 1.40 -6.56
CA GLN A 23 10.68 0.58 -6.40
C GLN A 23 10.40 -0.92 -6.53
N LEU A 24 9.26 -1.41 -6.04
CA LEU A 24 8.82 -2.78 -6.26
C LEU A 24 8.65 -3.07 -7.75
N ALA A 25 8.02 -2.17 -8.50
CA ALA A 25 7.83 -2.32 -9.94
C ALA A 25 9.15 -2.33 -10.74
N VAL A 26 10.18 -1.61 -10.27
CA VAL A 26 11.51 -1.63 -10.92
C VAL A 26 12.27 -2.91 -10.61
N LYS A 27 12.21 -3.39 -9.36
CA LYS A 27 12.94 -4.58 -8.92
C LYS A 27 12.26 -5.88 -9.36
N GLU A 28 10.94 -5.91 -9.47
CA GLU A 28 10.20 -7.05 -9.99
C GLU A 28 9.57 -6.75 -11.36
N ARG A 29 10.11 -7.40 -12.40
CA ARG A 29 9.62 -7.25 -13.78
C ARG A 29 8.27 -7.98 -13.93
N GLY A 30 7.18 -7.36 -13.48
CA GLY A 30 5.83 -7.95 -13.65
C GLY A 30 4.68 -7.31 -12.89
N LEU A 31 4.93 -6.48 -11.86
CA LEU A 31 3.90 -6.14 -10.86
C LEU A 31 2.97 -4.95 -11.15
N HIS A 32 2.98 -4.36 -12.36
CA HIS A 32 2.31 -3.07 -12.56
C HIS A 32 1.15 -3.10 -13.57
N SER A 33 0.02 -2.55 -13.11
CA SER A 33 -1.01 -1.93 -13.95
C SER A 33 -1.18 -0.50 -13.41
N GLY A 34 -0.78 0.50 -14.21
CA GLY A 34 -1.18 1.92 -14.11
C GLY A 34 -1.18 2.62 -12.74
N ARG A 35 -0.46 3.74 -12.62
CA ARG A 35 -0.64 4.69 -11.51
C ARG A 35 -1.76 5.66 -11.85
N ASP A 36 -2.68 5.93 -10.92
CA ASP A 36 -3.64 7.01 -11.06
C ASP A 36 -3.54 7.97 -9.86
N GLU A 37 -2.95 9.15 -10.10
CA GLU A 37 -2.79 10.21 -9.11
C GLU A 37 -4.08 11.04 -8.91
N GLU A 38 -5.05 10.96 -9.81
CA GLU A 38 -6.30 11.73 -9.70
C GLU A 38 -7.21 11.16 -8.61
N PHE A 39 -7.19 9.84 -8.41
CA PHE A 39 -8.04 9.16 -7.44
C PHE A 39 -7.76 9.55 -5.97
N ASP A 40 -6.54 9.95 -5.63
CA ASP A 40 -6.13 10.32 -4.25
C ASP A 40 -6.73 11.67 -3.77
N CYS A 41 -7.36 12.46 -4.67
CA CYS A 41 -7.83 13.81 -4.38
C CYS A 41 -9.34 14.05 -4.59
N PHE A 42 -10.09 13.13 -5.21
CA PHE A 42 -11.54 13.25 -5.39
C PHE A 42 -12.31 12.36 -4.42
N VAL A 43 -13.55 12.72 -4.11
CA VAL A 43 -14.50 11.76 -3.50
C VAL A 43 -14.71 10.66 -4.53
N LEU A 44 -14.10 9.51 -4.28
CA LEU A 44 -14.19 8.36 -5.17
C LEU A 44 -15.53 7.65 -4.98
N ASP A 45 -16.04 7.17 -6.10
CA ASP A 45 -17.11 6.17 -6.11
C ASP A 45 -16.45 4.80 -5.92
N GLU A 46 -16.38 4.33 -4.68
CA GLU A 46 -15.70 3.09 -4.28
C GLU A 46 -16.19 1.88 -5.08
N ASP A 47 -17.50 1.80 -5.35
CA ASP A 47 -18.10 0.72 -6.14
C ASP A 47 -17.54 0.71 -7.57
N LYS A 48 -17.39 1.89 -8.20
CA LYS A 48 -16.82 1.98 -9.55
C LYS A 48 -15.34 1.62 -9.58
N VAL A 49 -14.57 2.01 -8.57
CA VAL A 49 -13.15 1.61 -8.47
C VAL A 49 -13.07 0.09 -8.37
N CYS A 50 -13.93 -0.52 -7.55
CA CYS A 50 -14.01 -1.97 -7.41
C CYS A 50 -14.36 -2.67 -8.73
N ASP A 51 -15.39 -2.18 -9.44
CA ASP A 51 -15.84 -2.73 -10.72
C ASP A 51 -14.73 -2.69 -11.79
N GLU A 52 -14.00 -1.58 -11.91
CA GLU A 52 -12.95 -1.41 -12.92
C GLU A 52 -11.69 -2.24 -12.60
N MET A 53 -11.40 -2.47 -11.31
CA MET A 53 -10.21 -3.21 -10.89
C MET A 53 -10.43 -4.73 -10.78
N GLU A 54 -11.68 -5.21 -10.74
CA GLU A 54 -12.01 -6.63 -10.51
C GLU A 54 -11.28 -7.59 -11.44
N ASP A 55 -11.35 -7.36 -12.76
CA ASP A 55 -10.71 -8.22 -13.75
C ASP A 55 -9.17 -8.18 -13.63
N LEU A 56 -8.61 -6.99 -13.35
CA LEU A 56 -7.17 -6.81 -13.16
C LEU A 56 -6.68 -7.55 -11.91
N MET A 57 -7.42 -7.48 -10.82
CA MET A 57 -7.08 -8.15 -9.56
C MET A 57 -7.24 -9.67 -9.68
N ALA A 58 -8.15 -10.15 -10.53
CA ALA A 58 -8.32 -11.58 -10.83
C ALA A 58 -7.12 -12.19 -11.57
N GLU A 59 -6.46 -11.44 -12.48
CA GLU A 59 -5.20 -11.86 -13.13
C GLU A 59 -4.07 -12.09 -12.11
N GLY A 60 -4.06 -11.27 -11.07
CA GLY A 60 -3.08 -11.22 -10.00
C GLY A 60 -1.73 -10.62 -10.38
N GLY A 61 -0.79 -10.67 -9.45
CA GLY A 61 0.53 -10.04 -9.59
C GLY A 61 0.44 -8.52 -9.61
N LYS A 62 -0.51 -7.92 -8.87
CA LYS A 62 -0.70 -6.46 -8.83
C LYS A 62 -0.18 -5.89 -7.51
N VAL A 63 0.46 -4.72 -7.58
CA VAL A 63 0.75 -3.89 -6.42
C VAL A 63 -0.16 -2.67 -6.45
N VAL A 64 -1.02 -2.54 -5.45
CA VAL A 64 -1.98 -1.44 -5.32
C VAL A 64 -1.44 -0.43 -4.30
N ASP A 65 -1.40 0.85 -4.68
CA ASP A 65 -1.06 1.99 -3.83
C ASP A 65 -2.33 2.76 -3.51
N PHE A 66 -2.83 2.69 -2.27
CA PHE A 66 -4.00 3.46 -1.86
C PHE A 66 -3.91 3.81 -0.37
N HIS A 67 -4.48 4.95 0.05
CA HIS A 67 -4.41 5.38 1.46
C HIS A 67 -5.56 4.86 2.32
N THR A 68 -6.66 4.45 1.70
CA THR A 68 -7.82 3.79 2.30
C THR A 68 -7.84 2.33 1.86
N CYS A 69 -8.46 1.43 2.63
CA CYS A 69 -8.39 0.01 2.29
C CYS A 69 -9.62 -0.83 2.66
N ASP A 70 -10.63 -0.23 3.30
CA ASP A 70 -11.81 -0.90 3.84
C ASP A 70 -12.88 -1.24 2.79
N PHE A 71 -12.89 -0.56 1.66
CA PHE A 71 -13.84 -0.81 0.57
C PHE A 71 -13.39 -1.88 -0.44
N PHE A 72 -12.11 -2.27 -0.44
CA PHE A 72 -11.64 -3.31 -1.34
C PHE A 72 -12.06 -4.70 -0.85
N PRO A 73 -12.46 -5.62 -1.76
CA PRO A 73 -12.75 -6.99 -1.38
C PRO A 73 -11.55 -7.69 -0.73
N GLU A 74 -11.73 -8.28 0.46
CA GLU A 74 -10.64 -8.97 1.20
C GLU A 74 -9.90 -10.01 0.34
N ARG A 75 -10.63 -10.75 -0.50
CA ARG A 75 -10.09 -11.77 -1.42
C ARG A 75 -9.11 -11.25 -2.47
N TRP A 76 -9.00 -9.94 -2.64
CA TRP A 76 -8.13 -9.37 -3.66
C TRP A 76 -6.67 -9.44 -3.27
N PHE A 77 -6.33 -9.39 -1.98
CA PHE A 77 -4.96 -9.22 -1.53
C PHE A 77 -4.43 -10.44 -0.79
N ASP A 78 -3.22 -10.85 -1.15
CA ASP A 78 -2.47 -11.91 -0.50
C ASP A 78 -1.54 -11.34 0.61
N LEU A 79 -1.23 -10.04 0.52
CA LEU A 79 -0.44 -9.28 1.50
C LEU A 79 -0.94 -7.84 1.58
N VAL A 80 -1.08 -7.32 2.81
CA VAL A 80 -1.39 -5.91 3.07
C VAL A 80 -0.24 -5.29 3.86
N VAL A 81 0.45 -4.33 3.26
CA VAL A 81 1.56 -3.60 3.86
C VAL A 81 1.06 -2.24 4.33
N VAL A 82 1.14 -1.98 5.64
CA VAL A 82 0.81 -0.67 6.22
C VAL A 82 2.10 0.07 6.55
N LEU A 83 2.40 1.13 5.81
CA LEU A 83 3.57 1.97 6.07
C LEU A 83 3.29 2.95 7.20
N ARG A 84 4.21 3.00 8.17
CA ARG A 84 4.15 3.87 9.35
C ARG A 84 5.36 4.78 9.42
N VAL A 85 5.17 5.98 9.96
CA VAL A 85 6.25 6.96 10.08
C VAL A 85 6.06 7.80 11.33
N ASP A 86 7.16 8.26 11.92
CA ASP A 86 7.05 9.17 13.07
C ASP A 86 6.49 10.53 12.65
N ASN A 87 5.84 11.19 13.61
CA ASN A 87 5.15 12.46 13.41
C ASN A 87 6.03 13.57 12.84
N THR A 88 7.30 13.64 13.23
CA THR A 88 8.23 14.70 12.84
C THR A 88 8.63 14.51 11.39
N THR A 89 9.01 13.30 11.02
CA THR A 89 9.31 12.94 9.63
C THR A 89 8.08 13.12 8.73
N LEU A 90 6.88 12.77 9.19
CA LEU A 90 5.64 12.96 8.42
C LEU A 90 5.36 14.45 8.18
N PHE A 91 5.44 15.26 9.23
CA PHE A 91 5.26 16.71 9.15
C PHE A 91 6.21 17.34 8.13
N ASP A 92 7.50 17.03 8.21
CA ASP A 92 8.52 17.56 7.29
C ASP A 92 8.26 17.16 5.83
N ARG A 93 7.82 15.91 5.60
CA ARG A 93 7.47 15.41 4.26
C ARG A 93 6.25 16.14 3.69
N LEU A 94 5.20 16.33 4.48
CA LEU A 94 3.98 17.00 4.05
C LEU A 94 4.20 18.51 3.84
N LEU A 95 5.00 19.14 4.70
CA LEU A 95 5.42 20.54 4.55
C LEU A 95 6.19 20.74 3.24
N LYS A 96 7.14 19.84 2.94
CA LYS A 96 7.90 19.87 1.68
C LYS A 96 7.04 19.66 0.44
N ARG A 97 5.90 18.96 0.57
CA ARG A 97 4.90 18.79 -0.50
C ARG A 97 4.00 20.03 -0.68
N GLY A 98 4.15 21.06 0.15
CA GLY A 98 3.37 22.30 0.06
C GLY A 98 1.94 22.17 0.57
N TYR A 99 1.67 21.21 1.47
CA TYR A 99 0.35 21.08 2.08
C TYR A 99 0.12 22.26 3.04
N SER A 100 -1.12 22.72 3.14
CA SER A 100 -1.50 23.73 4.14
C SER A 100 -1.34 23.18 5.56
N ASP A 101 -1.03 24.04 6.54
CA ASP A 101 -0.90 23.65 7.96
C ASP A 101 -2.09 22.82 8.47
N LYS A 102 -3.32 23.18 8.07
CA LYS A 102 -4.53 22.42 8.41
C LYS A 102 -4.46 20.98 7.91
N LYS A 103 -4.19 20.78 6.62
CA LYS A 103 -4.07 19.46 6.00
C LYS A 103 -2.91 18.66 6.60
N ILE A 104 -1.80 19.31 6.94
CA ILE A 104 -0.67 18.65 7.63
C ILE A 104 -1.13 18.15 9.01
N ALA A 105 -1.77 19.00 9.81
CA ALA A 105 -2.27 18.64 11.13
C ALA A 105 -3.25 17.45 11.07
N GLU A 106 -4.20 17.47 10.13
CA GLU A 106 -5.17 16.37 9.92
C GLU A 106 -4.47 15.04 9.60
N ASN A 107 -3.46 15.05 8.71
CA ASN A 107 -2.73 13.83 8.35
C ASN A 107 -1.83 13.34 9.50
N VAL A 108 -1.17 14.25 10.21
CA VAL A 108 -0.34 13.87 11.37
C VAL A 108 -1.20 13.30 12.50
N GLU A 109 -2.39 13.86 12.75
CA GLU A 109 -3.35 13.31 13.71
C GLU A 109 -3.86 11.93 13.28
N CYS A 110 -4.16 11.75 11.99
CA CYS A 110 -4.53 10.46 11.42
C CYS A 110 -3.46 9.37 11.68
N GLU A 111 -2.18 9.70 11.48
CA GLU A 111 -1.06 8.78 11.76
C GLU A 111 -0.89 8.49 13.26
N ILE A 112 -1.08 9.49 14.11
CA ILE A 112 -1.00 9.36 15.58
C ILE A 112 -2.10 8.43 16.11
N MET A 113 -3.32 8.56 15.57
CA MET A 113 -4.47 7.74 15.93
C MET A 113 -4.44 6.35 15.29
N GLU A 114 -3.46 6.08 14.42
CA GLU A 114 -3.28 4.82 13.71
C GLU A 114 -4.49 4.42 12.87
N VAL A 115 -5.25 5.40 12.34
CA VAL A 115 -6.54 5.16 11.66
C VAL A 115 -6.39 4.12 10.56
N VAL A 116 -5.46 4.31 9.63
CA VAL A 116 -5.25 3.40 8.49
C VAL A 116 -4.76 2.01 8.93
N LEU A 117 -4.01 1.91 10.03
CA LEU A 117 -3.57 0.62 10.57
C LEU A 117 -4.75 -0.14 11.18
N GLN A 118 -5.65 0.56 11.88
CA GLN A 118 -6.85 -0.04 12.45
C GLN A 118 -7.80 -0.50 11.34
N GLU A 119 -8.06 0.35 10.34
CA GLU A 119 -8.87 -0.01 9.17
C GLU A 119 -8.33 -1.27 8.47
N ALA A 120 -7.00 -1.36 8.25
CA ALA A 120 -6.40 -2.54 7.65
C ALA A 120 -6.58 -3.80 8.51
N ARG A 121 -6.48 -3.69 9.83
CA ARG A 121 -6.69 -4.83 10.75
C ARG A 121 -8.15 -5.25 10.88
N GLU A 122 -9.08 -4.32 10.66
CA GLU A 122 -10.52 -4.60 10.69
C GLU A 122 -11.02 -5.19 9.37
N SER A 123 -10.38 -4.82 8.26
CA SER A 123 -10.81 -5.20 6.90
C SER A 123 -10.15 -6.48 6.36
N TYR A 124 -9.01 -6.86 6.92
CA TYR A 124 -8.21 -8.00 6.45
C TYR A 124 -7.77 -8.92 7.59
N ALA A 125 -7.60 -10.20 7.27
CA ALA A 125 -7.02 -11.18 8.18
C ALA A 125 -5.66 -10.71 8.76
N GLN A 126 -5.52 -10.79 10.09
CA GLN A 126 -4.38 -10.24 10.81
C GLN A 126 -3.03 -10.79 10.33
N GLU A 127 -3.01 -12.03 9.84
CA GLU A 127 -1.81 -12.71 9.33
C GLU A 127 -1.27 -12.13 8.02
N ILE A 128 -2.10 -11.47 7.21
CA ILE A 128 -1.67 -10.84 5.96
C ILE A 128 -1.35 -9.35 6.13
N VAL A 129 -1.69 -8.75 7.27
CA VAL A 129 -1.40 -7.34 7.57
C VAL A 129 -0.02 -7.19 8.20
N GLN A 130 0.90 -6.54 7.47
CA GLN A 130 2.26 -6.25 7.92
C GLN A 130 2.50 -4.74 8.06
N GLU A 131 2.74 -4.31 9.29
CA GLU A 131 3.17 -2.95 9.61
C GLU A 131 4.67 -2.80 9.35
N LEU A 132 5.06 -1.81 8.55
CA LEU A 132 6.47 -1.55 8.20
C LEU A 132 6.86 -0.08 8.49
N PRO A 133 8.01 0.17 9.15
CA PRO A 133 8.51 1.52 9.38
C PRO A 133 8.98 2.13 8.05
N SER A 134 8.76 3.43 7.84
CA SER A 134 9.14 4.14 6.62
C SER A 134 9.68 5.54 6.92
N ARG A 135 10.70 5.63 7.79
CA ARG A 135 11.27 6.91 8.24
C ARG A 135 12.45 7.33 7.36
N THR A 136 13.30 6.37 7.01
CA THR A 136 14.52 6.61 6.24
C THR A 136 14.53 5.87 4.90
N VAL A 137 15.58 6.09 4.11
CA VAL A 137 15.80 5.36 2.86
C VAL A 137 16.16 3.90 3.15
N GLU A 138 16.92 3.65 4.21
CA GLU A 138 17.27 2.29 4.65
C GLU A 138 16.05 1.50 5.10
N ASP A 139 15.09 2.14 5.80
CA ASP A 139 13.79 1.54 6.09
C ASP A 139 13.10 1.12 4.77
N MET A 140 13.10 1.99 3.76
CA MET A 140 12.51 1.70 2.44
C MET A 140 13.20 0.52 1.75
N ASP A 141 14.53 0.51 1.67
CA ASP A 141 15.28 -0.59 1.03
C ASP A 141 15.02 -1.93 1.73
N SER A 142 15.02 -1.95 3.06
CA SER A 142 14.71 -3.14 3.85
C SER A 142 13.28 -3.63 3.64
N ASN A 143 12.30 -2.71 3.56
CA ASN A 143 10.91 -3.06 3.29
C ASN A 143 10.74 -3.69 1.90
N ILE A 144 11.41 -3.13 0.89
CA ILE A 144 11.39 -3.67 -0.47
C ILE A 144 11.95 -5.09 -0.49
N GLU A 145 13.11 -5.32 0.13
CA GLU A 145 13.71 -6.66 0.22
C GLU A 145 12.79 -7.64 0.95
N ARG A 146 12.18 -7.21 2.06
CA ARG A 146 11.23 -8.03 2.82
C ARG A 146 10.03 -8.44 1.99
N VAL A 147 9.43 -7.51 1.24
CA VAL A 147 8.28 -7.81 0.37
C VAL A 147 8.70 -8.75 -0.76
N LEU A 148 9.85 -8.52 -1.40
CA LEU A 148 10.33 -9.40 -2.48
C LEU A 148 10.62 -10.82 -1.98
N MET A 149 11.22 -10.97 -0.80
CA MET A 149 11.41 -12.28 -0.18
C MET A 149 10.09 -12.98 0.12
N TRP A 150 9.09 -12.22 0.60
CA TRP A 150 7.75 -12.74 0.83
C TRP A 150 7.10 -13.21 -0.48
N VAL A 151 7.18 -12.43 -1.55
CA VAL A 151 6.65 -12.80 -2.88
C VAL A 151 7.31 -14.07 -3.40
N GLN A 152 8.65 -14.16 -3.34
CA GLN A 152 9.37 -15.37 -3.73
C GLN A 152 8.91 -16.59 -2.94
N HIS A 153 8.75 -16.44 -1.62
CA HIS A 153 8.28 -17.51 -0.78
C HIS A 153 6.86 -17.94 -1.14
N TRP A 154 5.94 -16.99 -1.33
CA TRP A 154 4.57 -17.24 -1.74
C TRP A 154 4.51 -18.00 -3.07
N ILE A 155 5.31 -17.61 -4.06
CA ILE A 155 5.39 -18.30 -5.36
C ILE A 155 5.89 -19.73 -5.20
N THR A 156 6.90 -19.98 -4.34
CA THR A 156 7.42 -21.34 -4.13
C THR A 156 6.47 -22.28 -3.38
N GLN A 157 5.50 -21.73 -2.63
CA GLN A 157 4.49 -22.52 -1.93
C GLN A 157 3.28 -22.88 -2.80
N GLN A 158 3.12 -22.23 -3.95
CA GLN A 158 2.09 -22.58 -4.92
C GLN A 158 2.45 -23.93 -5.55
N PRO A 159 1.61 -24.97 -5.43
CA PRO A 159 1.88 -26.25 -6.08
C PRO A 159 2.01 -26.02 -7.59
N GLU A 160 3.06 -26.58 -8.21
CA GLU A 160 3.14 -26.70 -9.67
C GLU A 160 1.92 -27.49 -10.14
N SER A 161 0.95 -26.80 -10.75
CA SER A 161 -0.20 -27.40 -11.42
C SER A 161 0.22 -28.11 -12.69
#